data_AF-X7EHC6-F1
#
_entry.id   AF-X7EHC6-F1
#
_cell.length_a   1.000
_cell.length_b   1.000
_cell.length_c   1.000
_cell.angle_alpha   90.00
_cell.angle_beta   90.00
_cell.angle_gamma   90.00
#
_symmetry.space_group_name_H-M   'P 1'
#
loop_
_entity.id
_entity.type
_entity.pdbx_description
1 polymer ?
#
loop_
_entity_poly.entity_id
_entity_poly.type
_entity_poly.pdbx_seq_one_letter_code
_entity_poly.pdbx_strand_id
1 'polypeptide(L)'
;MLRRLHHDQPASFDFTPANREWAEAQMTKFPAGRQASAIIPLLWRAQEQEGWLTRPAIEHVAEMLDMPYMRALEVATFYFMFQLEPVGSVAHVQVCGTTSCMICGAEDLMEVCKEKIAKKPHQLSEDGKFSWEEVECLGACANAPMAQIGKDYYEDLTTERFAEILDELAAGRVPTPGPQQGRYASEPAKGLTSLTGFVDGTSEGNASVALATDIGDTVKRIDGTEVPLRTPWRDMDTVGVEPETDPRSPELAGDHPVDETGVDKRAAPESGEGHPESGAPAQEAETGSRPASLDAPRGEKPDELTRIKGIGPKLEELLFSHGIYHLDQIANWSDDEIAWIDANLEGFKGRATRDNWVGQARDLSGS
;
A
#
# COMPACT_ATOMS: atom_id res chain seq x y z
N MET A 1 13.33 4.95 12.67
CA MET A 1 13.11 4.29 13.97
C MET A 1 12.74 2.85 13.69
N LEU A 2 13.33 1.85 14.37
CA LEU A 2 12.94 0.45 14.17
C LEU A 2 11.66 0.17 14.95
N ARG A 3 10.56 -0.14 14.28
CA ARG A 3 9.29 -0.52 14.91
C ARG A 3 9.44 -1.90 15.53
N ARG A 4 9.02 -2.05 16.79
CA ARG A 4 9.17 -3.29 17.57
C ARG A 4 7.82 -3.65 18.16
N LEU A 5 7.61 -4.95 18.37
CA LEU A 5 6.47 -5.44 19.12
C LEU A 5 6.54 -4.92 20.56
N HIS A 6 5.37 -4.56 21.10
CA HIS A 6 5.25 -4.27 22.52
C HIS A 6 5.72 -5.47 23.37
N HIS A 7 6.34 -5.19 24.51
CA HIS A 7 6.93 -6.22 25.36
C HIS A 7 5.88 -7.04 26.10
N ASP A 8 4.79 -6.39 26.51
CA ASP A 8 3.63 -7.07 27.07
C ASP A 8 2.70 -7.50 25.93
N GLN A 9 2.51 -8.81 25.80
CA GLN A 9 1.69 -9.46 24.77
C GLN A 9 0.62 -10.32 25.46
N PRO A 10 -0.59 -10.45 24.89
CA PRO A 10 -1.55 -11.43 25.37
C PRO A 10 -1.01 -12.85 25.19
N ALA A 11 -1.58 -13.80 25.94
CA ALA A 11 -1.14 -15.20 25.88
C ALA A 11 -1.54 -15.91 24.57
N SER A 12 -2.64 -15.49 23.95
CA SER A 12 -3.22 -16.13 22.76
C SER A 12 -4.10 -15.16 22.00
N PHE A 13 -4.32 -15.45 20.73
CA PHE A 13 -5.29 -14.78 19.87
C PHE A 13 -6.10 -15.83 19.10
N ASP A 14 -7.39 -15.56 18.95
CA ASP A 14 -8.26 -16.27 18.02
C ASP A 14 -9.26 -15.27 17.42
N PHE A 15 -9.52 -15.39 16.12
CA PHE A 15 -10.63 -14.66 15.52
C PHE A 15 -11.97 -15.10 16.15
N THR A 16 -12.87 -14.13 16.35
CA THR A 16 -14.28 -14.44 16.62
C THR A 16 -14.86 -15.31 15.50
N PRO A 17 -15.92 -16.09 15.73
CA PRO A 17 -16.50 -16.94 14.69
C PRO A 17 -16.84 -16.17 13.39
N ALA A 18 -17.41 -14.96 13.52
CA ALA A 18 -17.72 -14.11 12.37
C ALA A 18 -16.47 -13.62 11.64
N ASN A 19 -15.42 -13.21 12.37
CA ASN A 19 -14.17 -12.78 11.77
C ASN A 19 -13.39 -13.93 11.12
N ARG A 20 -13.51 -15.16 11.66
CA ARG A 20 -12.91 -16.36 11.07
C ARG A 20 -13.57 -16.69 9.73
N GLU A 21 -14.90 -16.70 9.67
CA GLU A 21 -15.63 -16.92 8.42
C GLU A 21 -15.30 -15.85 7.37
N TRP A 22 -15.23 -14.58 7.79
CA TRP A 22 -14.82 -13.48 6.92
C TRP A 22 -13.37 -13.63 6.45
N ALA A 23 -12.46 -14.07 7.32
CA ALA A 23 -11.05 -14.26 7.00
C ALA A 23 -10.85 -15.37 5.95
N GLU A 24 -11.49 -16.52 6.16
CA GLU A 24 -11.51 -17.62 5.19
C GLU A 24 -12.08 -17.16 3.84
N ALA A 25 -13.13 -16.33 3.86
CA ALA A 25 -13.70 -15.74 2.66
C ALA A 25 -12.80 -14.68 1.98
N GLN A 26 -11.99 -13.91 2.73
CA GLN A 26 -11.01 -13.00 2.14
C GLN A 26 -9.95 -13.76 1.35
N MET A 27 -9.53 -14.93 1.83
CA MET A 27 -8.54 -15.75 1.14
C MET A 27 -9.03 -16.22 -0.24
N THR A 28 -10.35 -16.39 -0.42
CA THR A 28 -10.92 -16.80 -1.73
C THR A 28 -10.90 -15.70 -2.78
N LYS A 29 -10.58 -14.45 -2.42
CA LYS A 29 -10.36 -13.38 -3.41
C LYS A 29 -9.13 -13.63 -4.28
N PHE A 30 -8.20 -14.44 -3.78
CA PHE A 30 -6.93 -14.68 -4.43
C PHE A 30 -6.90 -16.06 -5.08
N PRO A 31 -6.20 -16.23 -6.22
CA PRO A 31 -6.05 -17.52 -6.86
C PRO A 31 -5.45 -18.57 -5.90
N ALA A 32 -5.74 -19.85 -6.18
CA ALA A 32 -5.13 -20.95 -5.44
C ALA A 32 -3.59 -20.88 -5.49
N GLY A 33 -2.93 -21.02 -4.33
CA GLY A 33 -1.49 -20.84 -4.16
C GLY A 33 -1.05 -19.38 -3.97
N ARG A 34 -1.96 -18.41 -4.02
CA ARG A 34 -1.69 -16.96 -3.85
C ARG A 34 -2.42 -16.35 -2.66
N GLN A 35 -2.93 -17.17 -1.75
CA GLN A 35 -3.69 -16.75 -0.56
C GLN A 35 -2.88 -15.86 0.38
N ALA A 36 -1.54 -15.94 0.37
CA ALA A 36 -0.65 -15.04 1.11
C ALA A 36 -0.93 -13.55 0.83
N SER A 37 -1.52 -13.20 -0.33
CA SER A 37 -1.94 -11.83 -0.65
C SER A 37 -3.02 -11.28 0.28
N ALA A 38 -3.73 -12.15 1.02
CA ALA A 38 -4.71 -11.75 2.03
C ALA A 38 -4.08 -11.24 3.33
N ILE A 39 -2.75 -11.25 3.48
CA ILE A 39 -2.08 -10.89 4.75
C ILE A 39 -2.49 -9.51 5.29
N ILE A 40 -2.52 -8.47 4.44
CA ILE A 40 -2.84 -7.11 4.88
C ILE A 40 -4.27 -7.02 5.46
N PRO A 41 -5.34 -7.40 4.74
CA PRO A 41 -6.69 -7.32 5.30
C PRO A 41 -6.91 -8.23 6.51
N LEU A 42 -6.23 -9.39 6.59
CA LEU A 42 -6.34 -10.27 7.76
C LEU A 42 -5.67 -9.68 9.00
N LEU A 43 -4.46 -9.13 8.87
CA LEU A 43 -3.79 -8.43 9.97
C LEU A 43 -4.60 -7.20 10.41
N TRP A 44 -5.16 -6.44 9.46
CA TRP A 44 -6.01 -5.29 9.77
C TRP A 44 -7.23 -5.71 10.58
N ARG A 45 -7.89 -6.80 10.19
CA ARG A 45 -9.05 -7.32 10.93
C ARG A 45 -8.67 -7.78 12.33
N ALA A 46 -7.53 -8.44 12.49
CA ALA A 46 -7.04 -8.87 13.80
C ALA A 46 -6.77 -7.65 14.71
N GLN A 47 -6.16 -6.60 14.16
CA GLN A 47 -5.97 -5.33 14.84
C GLN A 47 -7.30 -4.68 15.24
N GLU A 48 -8.29 -4.64 14.36
CA GLU A 48 -9.61 -4.06 14.71
C GLU A 48 -10.28 -4.83 15.87
N GLN A 49 -10.10 -6.15 15.92
CA GLN A 49 -10.65 -6.99 16.98
C GLN A 49 -10.01 -6.75 18.35
N GLU A 50 -8.68 -6.59 18.42
CA GLU A 50 -7.95 -6.41 19.69
C GLU A 50 -7.62 -4.95 20.03
N GLY A 51 -7.71 -4.07 19.04
CA GLY A 51 -7.32 -2.66 19.09
C GLY A 51 -5.92 -2.34 18.61
N TRP A 52 -5.03 -3.33 18.57
CA TRP A 52 -3.67 -3.22 18.07
C TRP A 52 -3.22 -4.61 17.61
N LEU A 53 -2.17 -4.68 16.81
CA LEU A 53 -1.71 -5.92 16.20
C LEU A 53 -0.70 -6.64 17.10
N THR A 54 -1.20 -7.65 17.81
CA THR A 54 -0.42 -8.43 18.77
C THR A 54 0.43 -9.51 18.08
N ARG A 55 1.47 -9.99 18.78
CA ARG A 55 2.30 -11.10 18.29
C ARG A 55 1.47 -12.38 18.05
N PRO A 56 0.62 -12.83 18.99
CA PRO A 56 -0.23 -14.00 18.75
C PRO A 56 -1.15 -13.81 17.55
N ALA A 57 -1.68 -12.60 17.30
CA ALA A 57 -2.49 -12.32 16.13
C ALA A 57 -1.70 -12.46 14.81
N ILE A 58 -0.46 -11.95 14.78
CA ILE A 58 0.43 -12.08 13.62
C ILE A 58 0.74 -13.55 13.34
N GLU A 59 1.08 -14.31 14.38
CA GLU A 59 1.39 -15.75 14.26
C GLU A 59 0.15 -16.53 13.80
N HIS A 60 -1.03 -16.26 14.35
CA HIS A 60 -2.30 -16.88 13.94
C HIS A 60 -2.64 -16.64 12.46
N VAL A 61 -2.49 -15.40 11.99
CA VAL A 61 -2.74 -15.08 10.58
C VAL A 61 -1.70 -15.76 9.68
N ALA A 62 -0.44 -15.84 10.12
CA ALA A 62 0.60 -16.53 9.37
C ALA A 62 0.32 -18.04 9.25
N GLU A 63 -0.17 -18.69 10.31
CA GLU A 63 -0.62 -20.08 10.27
C GLU A 63 -1.80 -20.27 9.31
N MET A 64 -2.81 -19.39 9.38
CA MET A 64 -3.98 -19.43 8.51
C MET A 64 -3.61 -19.33 7.01
N LEU A 65 -2.56 -18.58 6.68
CA LEU A 65 -2.07 -18.38 5.32
C LEU A 65 -0.99 -19.38 4.90
N ASP A 66 -0.63 -20.34 5.77
CA ASP A 66 0.49 -21.28 5.56
C ASP A 66 1.78 -20.57 5.14
N MET A 67 2.14 -19.50 5.88
CA MET A 67 3.33 -18.71 5.61
C MET A 67 4.26 -18.59 6.83
N PRO A 68 5.58 -18.42 6.63
CA PRO A 68 6.51 -18.26 7.73
C PRO A 68 6.17 -17.02 8.57
N TYR A 69 6.22 -17.15 9.91
CA TYR A 69 5.93 -16.04 10.83
C TYR A 69 6.79 -14.81 10.56
N MET A 70 8.05 -15.00 10.15
CA MET A 70 8.95 -13.90 9.82
C MET A 70 8.40 -13.04 8.67
N ARG A 71 7.70 -13.63 7.69
CA ARG A 71 7.11 -12.88 6.58
C ARG A 71 5.91 -12.05 7.03
N ALA A 72 5.09 -12.58 7.94
CA ALA A 72 4.00 -11.82 8.54
C ALA A 72 4.53 -10.67 9.42
N LEU A 73 5.62 -10.91 10.17
CA LEU A 73 6.31 -9.89 10.95
C LEU A 73 6.94 -8.79 10.08
N GLU A 74 7.53 -9.15 8.94
CA GLU A 74 8.04 -8.18 7.96
C GLU A 74 6.91 -7.26 7.48
N VAL A 75 5.74 -7.81 7.12
CA VAL A 75 4.57 -7.01 6.73
C VAL A 75 4.08 -6.12 7.87
N ALA A 76 3.88 -6.70 9.05
CA ALA A 76 3.38 -5.98 10.23
C ALA A 76 4.29 -4.80 10.64
N THR A 77 5.61 -4.98 10.54
CA THR A 77 6.59 -3.95 10.90
C THR A 77 6.82 -2.93 9.78
N PHE A 78 6.60 -3.31 8.52
CA PHE A 78 6.78 -2.45 7.35
C PHE A 78 5.66 -1.41 7.20
N TYR A 79 4.39 -1.82 7.35
CA TYR A 79 3.25 -0.91 7.17
C TYR A 79 2.89 -0.18 8.47
N PHE A 80 2.95 1.15 8.45
CA PHE A 80 2.68 2.02 9.61
C PHE A 80 1.22 1.94 10.11
N MET A 81 0.30 1.49 9.27
CA MET A 81 -1.11 1.31 9.62
C MET A 81 -1.32 0.24 10.72
N PHE A 82 -0.37 -0.69 10.87
CA PHE A 82 -0.44 -1.74 11.89
C PHE A 82 0.19 -1.27 13.20
N GLN A 83 -0.62 -1.07 14.22
CA GLN A 83 -0.18 -0.61 15.53
C GLN A 83 0.43 -1.77 16.32
N LEU A 84 1.74 -1.72 16.58
CA LEU A 84 2.47 -2.80 17.26
C LEU A 84 2.54 -2.62 18.78
N GLU A 85 1.78 -1.66 19.31
CA GLU A 85 1.63 -1.37 20.72
C GLU A 85 0.21 -0.92 21.05
N PRO A 86 -0.22 -1.01 22.32
CA PRO A 86 -1.56 -0.60 22.73
C PRO A 86 -1.85 0.86 22.39
N VAL A 87 -2.99 1.09 21.73
CA VAL A 87 -3.51 2.42 21.42
C VAL A 87 -4.77 2.73 22.23
N GLY A 88 -5.14 4.01 22.29
CA GLY A 88 -6.29 4.49 23.06
C GLY A 88 -7.57 3.69 22.80
N SER A 89 -8.33 3.41 23.87
CA SER A 89 -9.56 2.61 23.76
C SER A 89 -10.69 3.33 23.03
N VAL A 90 -10.69 4.66 23.03
CA VAL A 90 -11.65 5.49 22.31
C VAL A 90 -11.11 5.83 20.93
N ALA A 91 -9.89 6.37 20.85
CA ALA A 91 -9.30 6.71 19.56
C ALA A 91 -7.77 6.74 19.58
N HIS A 92 -7.20 6.38 18.43
CA HIS A 92 -5.84 6.72 18.07
C HIS A 92 -5.86 7.90 17.09
N VAL A 93 -5.18 8.99 17.45
CA VAL A 93 -5.20 10.26 16.73
C VAL A 93 -3.93 10.39 15.88
N GLN A 94 -4.08 10.48 14.58
CA GLN A 94 -2.98 10.52 13.62
C GLN A 94 -2.99 11.89 12.93
N VAL A 95 -2.06 12.78 13.32
CA VAL A 95 -1.99 14.14 12.78
C VAL A 95 -1.02 14.17 11.60
N CYS A 96 -1.47 14.68 10.45
CA CYS A 96 -0.60 14.83 9.27
C CYS A 96 0.46 15.91 9.50
N GLY A 97 1.74 15.52 9.52
CA GLY A 97 2.88 16.42 9.70
C GLY A 97 3.54 16.93 8.41
N THR A 98 3.09 16.46 7.24
CA THR A 98 3.75 16.80 5.97
C THR A 98 3.56 18.26 5.55
N THR A 99 4.40 18.72 4.61
CA THR A 99 4.55 20.12 4.20
C THR A 99 3.24 20.88 4.03
N SER A 100 2.23 20.33 3.37
CA SER A 100 0.94 21.02 3.17
C SER A 100 0.19 21.26 4.47
N CYS A 101 0.18 20.30 5.39
CA CYS A 101 -0.42 20.47 6.72
C CYS A 101 0.48 21.32 7.63
N MET A 102 1.81 21.15 7.55
CA MET A 102 2.79 21.95 8.28
C MET A 102 2.62 23.46 8.03
N ILE A 103 2.55 23.89 6.76
CA ILE A 103 2.35 25.33 6.43
C ILE A 103 0.97 25.86 6.82
N CYS A 104 0.01 24.96 7.07
CA CYS A 104 -1.35 25.27 7.49
C CYS A 104 -1.54 25.15 9.02
N GLY A 105 -0.48 24.95 9.80
CA GLY A 105 -0.55 24.94 11.27
C GLY A 105 -0.69 23.56 11.92
N ALA A 106 -0.27 22.47 11.26
CA ALA A 106 -0.34 21.14 11.86
C ALA A 106 0.49 21.00 13.16
N GLU A 107 1.59 21.75 13.31
CA GLU A 107 2.37 21.76 14.54
C GLU A 107 1.54 22.25 15.74
N ASP A 108 0.64 23.21 15.52
CA ASP A 108 -0.27 23.69 16.57
C ASP A 108 -1.28 22.60 16.98
N LEU A 109 -1.74 21.76 16.03
CA LEU A 109 -2.56 20.59 16.35
C LEU A 109 -1.79 19.54 17.16
N MET A 110 -0.49 19.38 16.90
CA MET A 110 0.36 18.49 17.70
C MET A 110 0.56 19.01 19.13
N GLU A 111 0.63 20.32 19.33
CA GLU A 111 0.64 20.90 20.69
C GLU A 111 -0.66 20.59 21.44
N VAL A 112 -1.82 20.69 20.78
CA VAL A 112 -3.10 20.25 21.38
C VAL A 112 -3.06 18.78 21.79
N CYS A 113 -2.48 17.89 20.97
CA CYS A 113 -2.29 16.47 21.32
C CYS A 113 -1.38 16.30 22.54
N LYS A 114 -0.29 17.08 22.63
CA LYS A 114 0.65 17.05 23.76
C LYS A 114 -0.01 17.47 25.06
N GLU A 115 -0.91 18.45 25.00
CA GLU A 115 -1.63 18.98 26.16
C GLU A 115 -2.77 18.06 26.61
N LYS A 116 -3.59 17.55 25.67
CA LYS A 116 -4.81 16.79 26.00
C LYS A 116 -4.61 15.27 26.09
N ILE A 117 -3.64 14.70 25.38
CA ILE A 117 -3.46 13.24 25.28
C ILE A 117 -2.21 12.82 26.05
N ALA A 118 -1.02 13.13 25.53
CA ALA A 118 0.25 12.76 26.15
C ALA A 118 1.40 13.58 25.59
N LYS A 119 2.42 13.89 26.41
CA LYS A 119 3.56 14.72 25.98
C LYS A 119 4.36 14.12 24.82
N LYS A 120 4.41 12.79 24.68
CA LYS A 120 5.13 12.10 23.59
C LYS A 120 4.16 11.33 22.71
N PRO A 121 4.43 11.26 21.39
CA PRO A 121 3.74 10.35 20.49
C PRO A 121 3.78 8.90 21.00
N HIS A 122 2.79 8.12 20.60
CA HIS A 122 2.59 6.71 20.94
C HIS A 122 2.38 6.40 22.43
N GLN A 123 2.19 7.43 23.26
CA GLN A 123 1.83 7.24 24.66
C GLN A 123 0.31 7.31 24.84
N LEU A 124 -0.20 6.41 25.67
CA LEU A 124 -1.58 6.47 26.15
C LEU A 124 -1.77 7.68 27.06
N SER A 125 -2.95 8.28 26.99
CA SER A 125 -3.43 9.24 27.98
C SER A 125 -3.56 8.59 29.35
N GLU A 126 -3.58 9.41 30.41
CA GLU A 126 -3.68 8.91 31.80
C GLU A 126 -4.92 8.04 32.05
N ASP A 127 -6.01 8.31 31.33
CA ASP A 127 -7.26 7.56 31.38
C ASP A 127 -7.33 6.38 30.38
N GLY A 128 -6.28 6.18 29.58
CA GLY A 128 -6.17 5.13 28.57
C GLY A 128 -7.08 5.28 27.35
N LYS A 129 -7.83 6.39 27.24
CA LYS A 129 -8.81 6.58 26.17
C LYS A 129 -8.18 6.97 24.83
N PHE A 130 -7.09 7.72 24.88
CA PHE A 130 -6.46 8.30 23.69
C PHE A 130 -4.99 7.93 23.58
N SER A 131 -4.50 7.88 22.36
CA SER A 131 -3.08 7.97 22.03
C SER A 131 -2.94 8.77 20.74
N TRP A 132 -1.77 9.33 20.47
CA TRP A 132 -1.55 10.10 19.25
C TRP A 132 -0.21 9.83 18.61
N GLU A 133 -0.11 10.06 17.31
CA GLU A 133 1.14 10.07 16.56
C GLU A 133 1.12 11.14 15.47
N GLU A 134 2.31 11.57 15.08
CA GLU A 134 2.51 12.30 13.83
C GLU A 134 2.63 11.27 12.70
N VAL A 135 1.87 11.47 11.63
CA VAL A 135 1.92 10.65 10.43
C VAL A 135 2.30 11.48 9.21
N GLU A 136 2.68 10.76 8.16
CA GLU A 136 2.95 11.34 6.85
C GLU A 136 1.64 11.76 6.14
N CYS A 137 1.71 12.01 4.84
CA CYS A 137 0.59 12.50 4.06
C CYS A 137 -0.59 11.52 4.08
N LEU A 138 -1.74 12.01 4.58
CA LEU A 138 -3.03 11.29 4.59
C LEU A 138 -3.87 11.56 3.33
N GLY A 139 -3.38 12.34 2.37
CA GLY A 139 -4.03 12.56 1.08
C GLY A 139 -5.19 13.57 1.05
N ALA A 140 -5.44 14.28 2.15
CA ALA A 140 -6.47 15.32 2.25
C ALA A 140 -5.88 16.76 2.16
N CYS A 141 -4.92 16.97 1.26
CA CYS A 141 -4.12 18.20 1.23
C CYS A 141 -4.92 19.48 0.92
N ALA A 142 -6.03 19.38 0.19
CA ALA A 142 -6.91 20.51 -0.10
C ALA A 142 -7.65 21.03 1.14
N ASN A 143 -7.78 20.18 2.16
CA ASN A 143 -8.47 20.43 3.41
C ASN A 143 -7.49 20.45 4.60
N ALA A 144 -6.24 20.85 4.34
CA ALA A 144 -5.23 21.01 5.38
C ALA A 144 -5.57 22.19 6.32
N PRO A 145 -5.25 22.10 7.63
CA PRO A 145 -4.64 20.96 8.31
C PRO A 145 -5.69 19.93 8.73
N MET A 146 -5.27 18.67 8.89
CA MET A 146 -6.19 17.56 9.15
C MET A 146 -5.58 16.47 10.04
N ALA A 147 -6.45 15.68 10.65
CA ALA A 147 -6.10 14.49 11.42
C ALA A 147 -7.03 13.34 11.06
N GLN A 148 -6.49 12.12 11.08
CA GLN A 148 -7.27 10.89 11.07
C GLN A 148 -7.51 10.45 12.52
N ILE A 149 -8.76 10.18 12.88
CA ILE A 149 -9.13 9.68 14.21
C ILE A 149 -9.88 8.37 14.02
N GLY A 150 -9.24 7.26 14.40
CA GLY A 150 -9.70 5.94 13.99
C GLY A 150 -9.56 5.78 12.47
N LYS A 151 -10.68 5.68 11.76
CA LYS A 151 -10.72 5.58 10.29
C LYS A 151 -11.20 6.84 9.59
N ASP A 152 -11.72 7.80 10.34
CA ASP A 152 -12.34 8.99 9.78
C ASP A 152 -11.37 10.16 9.66
N TYR A 153 -11.56 10.98 8.64
CA TYR A 153 -10.84 12.23 8.48
C TYR A 153 -11.59 13.38 9.13
N TYR A 154 -10.87 14.19 9.89
CA TYR A 154 -11.33 15.47 10.41
C TYR A 154 -10.42 16.54 9.80
N GLU A 155 -11.01 17.39 8.98
CA GLU A 155 -10.29 18.24 8.04
C GLU A 155 -10.58 19.72 8.28
N ASP A 156 -9.79 20.60 7.66
CA ASP A 156 -9.90 22.05 7.81
C ASP A 156 -9.86 22.48 9.30
N LEU A 157 -9.03 21.81 10.11
CA LEU A 157 -9.02 21.94 11.55
C LEU A 157 -8.43 23.27 12.02
N THR A 158 -9.01 23.82 13.10
CA THR A 158 -8.35 24.80 13.96
C THR A 158 -7.99 24.15 15.29
N THR A 159 -7.08 24.77 16.04
CA THR A 159 -6.70 24.32 17.39
C THR A 159 -7.90 24.20 18.32
N GLU A 160 -8.81 25.17 18.28
CA GLU A 160 -10.02 25.19 19.12
C GLU A 160 -10.96 24.06 18.73
N ARG A 161 -11.26 23.92 17.44
CA ARG A 161 -12.19 22.89 16.97
C ARG A 161 -11.63 21.50 17.19
N PHE A 162 -10.33 21.30 17.00
CA PHE A 162 -9.68 20.03 17.27
C PHE A 162 -9.71 19.68 18.76
N ALA A 163 -9.46 20.64 19.65
CA ALA A 163 -9.59 20.47 21.09
C ALA A 163 -11.03 20.09 21.49
N GLU A 164 -12.04 20.73 20.89
CA GLU A 164 -13.45 20.38 21.09
C GLU A 164 -13.78 18.95 20.64
N ILE A 165 -13.30 18.53 19.46
CA ILE A 165 -13.50 17.17 18.94
C ILE A 165 -12.98 16.13 19.95
N LEU A 166 -11.79 16.35 20.51
CA LEU A 166 -11.23 15.45 21.53
C LEU A 166 -12.09 15.41 22.80
N ASP A 167 -12.62 16.56 23.24
CA ASP A 167 -13.52 16.63 24.41
C ASP A 167 -14.88 15.97 24.14
N GLU A 168 -15.40 16.08 22.93
CA GLU A 168 -16.63 15.40 22.48
C GLU A 168 -16.44 13.87 22.52
N LEU A 169 -15.35 13.37 21.92
CA LEU A 169 -14.99 11.96 21.94
C LEU A 169 -14.79 11.44 23.35
N ALA A 170 -14.13 12.22 24.22
CA ALA A 170 -13.91 11.85 25.62
C ALA A 170 -15.22 11.68 26.41
N ALA A 171 -16.25 12.46 26.02
CA ALA A 171 -17.60 12.42 26.55
C ALA A 171 -18.52 11.39 25.85
N GLY A 172 -17.99 10.61 24.89
CA GLY A 172 -18.74 9.59 24.16
C GLY A 172 -19.65 10.15 23.05
N ARG A 173 -19.46 11.41 22.66
CA ARG A 173 -20.10 11.98 21.46
C ARG A 173 -19.16 11.78 20.28
N VAL A 174 -19.72 11.43 19.12
CA VAL A 174 -18.96 11.30 17.88
C VAL A 174 -19.26 12.52 17.01
N PRO A 175 -18.28 13.41 16.78
CA PRO A 175 -18.45 14.53 15.87
C PRO A 175 -18.51 14.05 14.42
N THR A 176 -19.19 14.80 13.56
CA THR A 176 -19.28 14.46 12.13
C THR A 176 -17.91 14.57 11.46
N PRO A 177 -17.45 13.52 10.73
CA PRO A 177 -16.20 13.56 10.01
C PRO A 177 -16.28 14.41 8.73
N GLY A 178 -15.13 14.84 8.24
CA GLY A 178 -14.95 15.72 7.09
C GLY A 178 -14.50 17.15 7.46
N PRO A 179 -14.69 18.12 6.54
CA PRO A 179 -14.33 19.52 6.74
C PRO A 179 -15.06 20.18 7.90
N GLN A 180 -14.32 20.80 8.82
CA GLN A 180 -14.92 21.43 10.00
C GLN A 180 -15.29 22.91 9.80
N GLN A 181 -14.99 23.49 8.63
CA GLN A 181 -15.26 24.90 8.30
C GLN A 181 -16.56 25.13 7.51
N GLY A 182 -17.42 24.12 7.38
CA GLY A 182 -18.72 24.23 6.70
C GLY A 182 -18.67 24.05 5.18
N ARG A 183 -17.54 23.62 4.64
CA ARG A 183 -17.44 23.07 3.29
C ARG A 183 -18.01 21.65 3.27
N TYR A 184 -18.49 21.21 2.12
CA TYR A 184 -19.06 19.88 1.92
C TYR A 184 -17.98 18.80 1.75
N ALA A 185 -16.95 19.10 0.97
CA ALA A 185 -15.80 18.24 0.76
C ALA A 185 -14.56 19.10 0.50
N SER A 186 -14.05 19.13 -0.73
CA SER A 186 -12.80 19.82 -1.10
C SER A 186 -13.02 21.04 -1.99
N GLU A 187 -14.25 21.56 -2.07
CA GLU A 187 -14.56 22.72 -2.90
C GLU A 187 -13.93 24.02 -2.35
N PRO A 188 -13.81 25.09 -3.15
CA PRO A 188 -13.30 26.36 -2.64
C PRO A 188 -14.18 26.94 -1.52
N ALA A 189 -13.56 27.44 -0.44
CA ALA A 189 -14.27 28.00 0.74
C ALA A 189 -15.31 29.08 0.44
N LYS A 190 -15.10 29.81 -0.65
CA LYS A 190 -15.94 30.95 -1.03
C LYS A 190 -17.08 30.55 -1.97
N GLY A 191 -17.32 29.25 -2.12
CA GLY A 191 -18.33 28.68 -3.00
C GLY A 191 -17.74 28.08 -4.29
N LEU A 192 -18.60 27.39 -5.01
CA LEU A 192 -18.26 26.65 -6.22
C LEU A 192 -17.80 27.59 -7.34
N THR A 193 -16.58 27.38 -7.83
CA THR A 193 -16.01 28.06 -9.00
C THR A 193 -16.14 27.22 -10.29
N SER A 194 -16.46 25.94 -10.15
CA SER A 194 -16.68 24.95 -11.21
C SER A 194 -17.78 23.99 -10.76
N LEU A 195 -18.28 23.15 -11.68
CA LEU A 195 -19.36 22.19 -11.42
C LEU A 195 -20.64 22.83 -10.82
N THR A 196 -20.90 24.10 -11.13
CA THR A 196 -22.03 24.88 -10.58
C THR A 196 -23.41 24.40 -11.03
N GLY A 197 -23.49 23.53 -12.05
CA GLY A 197 -24.74 22.95 -12.54
C GLY A 197 -25.22 21.71 -11.79
N PHE A 198 -24.44 21.20 -10.82
CA PHE A 198 -24.69 19.91 -10.14
C PHE A 198 -24.89 20.07 -8.62
N VAL A 199 -25.50 21.18 -8.19
CA VAL A 199 -25.66 21.51 -6.76
C VAL A 199 -26.95 20.93 -6.17
N ASP A 200 -27.93 20.66 -7.03
CA ASP A 200 -29.23 20.12 -6.63
C ASP A 200 -29.09 18.67 -6.15
N GLY A 201 -29.74 18.35 -5.02
CA GLY A 201 -29.72 17.00 -4.44
C GLY A 201 -28.52 16.68 -3.54
N THR A 202 -27.74 17.69 -3.12
CA THR A 202 -26.67 17.49 -2.14
C THR A 202 -27.25 17.19 -0.75
N SER A 203 -26.79 16.08 -0.14
CA SER A 203 -27.09 15.72 1.25
C SER A 203 -26.37 16.63 2.25
N GLU A 204 -26.61 16.47 3.55
CA GLU A 204 -25.94 17.28 4.59
C GLU A 204 -24.42 17.03 4.65
N GLY A 205 -23.98 15.81 4.29
CA GLY A 205 -22.57 15.46 4.10
C GLY A 205 -22.38 14.58 2.86
N ASN A 206 -21.13 14.38 2.45
CA ASN A 206 -20.81 13.49 1.33
C ASN A 206 -21.28 12.05 1.60
N ALA A 207 -21.44 11.27 0.53
CA ALA A 207 -22.03 9.93 0.63
C ALA A 207 -21.33 9.02 1.66
N SER A 208 -20.01 9.12 1.79
CA SER A 208 -19.25 8.37 2.81
C SER A 208 -19.55 8.83 4.24
N VAL A 209 -19.59 10.14 4.49
CA VAL A 209 -19.89 10.70 5.81
C VAL A 209 -21.33 10.41 6.21
N ALA A 210 -22.27 10.58 5.28
CA ALA A 210 -23.68 10.27 5.50
C ALA A 210 -23.85 8.78 5.85
N LEU A 211 -23.24 7.89 5.06
CA LEU A 211 -23.30 6.46 5.34
C LEU A 211 -22.71 6.12 6.71
N ALA A 212 -21.49 6.58 7.01
CA ALA A 212 -20.81 6.29 8.28
C ALA A 212 -21.63 6.77 9.48
N THR A 213 -22.27 7.94 9.35
CA THR A 213 -23.14 8.52 10.39
C THR A 213 -24.42 7.69 10.57
N ASP A 214 -25.07 7.29 9.47
CA ASP A 214 -26.32 6.52 9.48
C ASP A 214 -26.16 5.15 10.15
N ILE A 215 -25.04 4.46 9.92
CA ILE A 215 -24.77 3.14 10.51
C ILE A 215 -23.98 3.20 11.82
N GLY A 216 -23.58 4.39 12.29
CA GLY A 216 -22.79 4.58 13.51
C GLY A 216 -21.38 3.97 13.44
N ASP A 217 -20.81 3.90 12.24
CA ASP A 217 -19.54 3.25 11.91
C ASP A 217 -18.40 4.27 11.73
N THR A 218 -18.37 5.28 12.58
CA THR A 218 -17.36 6.36 12.57
C THR A 218 -16.10 5.93 13.35
N VAL A 219 -15.69 6.66 14.40
CA VAL A 219 -14.54 6.35 15.28
C VAL A 219 -14.57 4.96 15.93
N LYS A 220 -15.70 4.23 15.81
CA LYS A 220 -15.83 2.86 16.29
C LYS A 220 -14.97 1.90 15.46
N ARG A 221 -14.28 0.98 16.15
CA ARG A 221 -13.54 -0.12 15.51
C ARG A 221 -14.49 -1.09 14.83
N ILE A 222 -14.08 -1.60 13.67
CA ILE A 222 -14.91 -2.46 12.83
C ILE A 222 -14.92 -3.88 13.42
N ASP A 223 -15.91 -4.17 14.25
CA ASP A 223 -16.14 -5.49 14.83
C ASP A 223 -17.25 -6.28 14.12
N GLY A 224 -17.90 -5.68 13.12
CA GLY A 224 -18.96 -6.31 12.33
C GLY A 224 -20.33 -6.29 12.98
N THR A 225 -20.50 -5.51 14.05
CA THR A 225 -21.81 -5.31 14.70
C THR A 225 -22.62 -4.18 14.07
N GLU A 226 -21.98 -3.27 13.33
CA GLU A 226 -22.63 -2.15 12.64
C GLU A 226 -23.42 -2.64 11.43
N VAL A 227 -22.77 -3.47 10.61
CA VAL A 227 -23.33 -4.09 9.42
C VAL A 227 -22.83 -5.53 9.28
N PRO A 228 -23.65 -6.47 8.76
CA PRO A 228 -23.20 -7.83 8.52
C PRO A 228 -21.95 -7.87 7.63
N LEU A 229 -20.98 -8.70 8.00
CA LEU A 229 -19.80 -8.94 7.18
C LEU A 229 -20.23 -9.57 5.84
N ARG A 230 -19.97 -8.87 4.73
CA ARG A 230 -20.34 -9.33 3.38
C ARG A 230 -19.14 -9.86 2.61
N THR A 231 -19.39 -10.85 1.76
CA THR A 231 -18.40 -11.43 0.85
C THR A 231 -18.93 -11.45 -0.59
N PRO A 232 -19.28 -10.28 -1.17
CA PRO A 232 -20.05 -10.21 -2.41
C PRO A 232 -19.41 -10.95 -3.58
N TRP A 233 -18.07 -11.03 -3.65
CA TRP A 233 -17.38 -11.78 -4.70
C TRP A 233 -17.66 -13.29 -4.69
N ARG A 234 -18.12 -13.86 -3.57
CA ARG A 234 -18.53 -15.27 -3.49
C ARG A 234 -19.96 -15.49 -4.01
N ASP A 235 -20.79 -14.45 -3.89
CA ASP A 235 -22.19 -14.48 -4.32
C ASP A 235 -22.33 -14.22 -5.84
N MET A 236 -21.30 -13.62 -6.46
CA MET A 236 -21.24 -13.37 -7.90
C MET A 236 -21.31 -14.64 -8.76
N ASP A 237 -20.88 -15.79 -8.24
CA ASP A 237 -20.89 -17.08 -8.96
C ASP A 237 -22.13 -17.93 -8.67
N THR A 238 -22.92 -17.60 -7.64
CA THR A 238 -24.00 -18.48 -7.15
C THR A 238 -25.41 -17.97 -7.34
N VAL A 239 -25.63 -16.75 -7.87
CA VAL A 239 -27.00 -16.29 -8.02
C VAL A 239 -27.23 -15.41 -9.26
N GLY A 240 -28.06 -15.90 -10.18
CA GLY A 240 -28.91 -15.07 -11.02
C GLY A 240 -30.02 -14.40 -10.19
N VAL A 241 -29.65 -13.81 -9.06
CA VAL A 241 -30.48 -12.84 -8.33
C VAL A 241 -29.94 -11.50 -8.77
N GLU A 242 -30.76 -10.78 -9.52
CA GLU A 242 -30.54 -9.36 -9.72
C GLU A 242 -30.31 -8.73 -8.35
N PRO A 243 -29.22 -7.99 -8.14
CA PRO A 243 -29.03 -7.28 -6.89
C PRO A 243 -30.29 -6.46 -6.65
N GLU A 244 -30.91 -6.61 -5.47
CA GLU A 244 -31.92 -5.64 -5.04
C GLU A 244 -31.29 -4.28 -5.22
N THR A 245 -31.86 -3.47 -6.12
CA THR A 245 -31.35 -2.15 -6.45
C THR A 245 -31.32 -1.37 -5.14
N ASP A 246 -30.13 -1.15 -4.57
CA ASP A 246 -30.00 -0.18 -3.49
C ASP A 246 -30.49 1.14 -4.09
N PRO A 247 -31.57 1.76 -3.57
CA PRO A 247 -32.09 3.01 -4.10
C PRO A 247 -31.08 4.17 -4.00
N ARG A 248 -29.93 3.95 -3.36
CA ARG A 248 -28.79 4.87 -3.25
C ARG A 248 -27.62 4.48 -4.16
N SER A 249 -27.76 3.45 -4.98
CA SER A 249 -26.79 3.14 -6.02
C SER A 249 -26.70 4.35 -6.95
N PRO A 250 -25.50 4.81 -7.34
CA PRO A 250 -25.39 5.87 -8.33
C PRO A 250 -26.12 5.42 -9.60
N GLU A 251 -27.14 6.19 -10.00
CA GLU A 251 -27.74 6.01 -11.31
C GLU A 251 -26.64 6.27 -12.34
N LEU A 252 -26.33 5.25 -13.13
CA LEU A 252 -25.44 5.42 -14.27
C LEU A 252 -26.06 6.52 -15.15
N ALA A 253 -25.28 7.54 -15.48
CA ALA A 253 -25.62 8.39 -16.61
C ALA A 253 -25.83 7.42 -17.78
N GLY A 254 -27.05 7.35 -18.32
CA GLY A 254 -27.39 6.41 -19.39
C GLY A 254 -26.58 6.65 -20.66
N ASP A 255 -27.21 6.63 -21.83
CA ASP A 255 -26.50 6.91 -23.09
C ASP A 255 -26.18 8.41 -23.30
N HIS A 256 -25.94 9.17 -22.21
CA HIS A 256 -25.54 10.57 -22.29
C HIS A 256 -24.04 10.67 -22.57
N PRO A 257 -23.64 11.32 -23.68
CA PRO A 257 -22.22 11.49 -24.00
C PRO A 257 -21.54 12.34 -22.92
N VAL A 258 -20.37 11.87 -22.46
CA VAL A 258 -19.60 12.46 -21.34
C VAL A 258 -19.09 13.88 -21.68
N ASP A 259 -18.95 14.20 -22.98
CA ASP A 259 -18.67 15.53 -23.51
C ASP A 259 -19.07 15.67 -25.00
N GLU A 260 -18.86 16.87 -25.58
CA GLU A 260 -19.14 17.18 -27.01
C GLU A 260 -18.32 16.34 -28.00
N THR A 261 -17.31 15.60 -27.55
CA THR A 261 -16.44 14.81 -28.43
C THR A 261 -17.02 13.44 -28.73
N GLY A 262 -18.00 12.96 -27.94
CA GLY A 262 -18.65 11.67 -28.17
C GLY A 262 -17.70 10.46 -28.07
N VAL A 263 -16.57 10.60 -27.36
CA VAL A 263 -15.58 9.53 -27.18
C VAL A 263 -15.83 8.81 -25.85
N ASP A 264 -16.71 7.80 -25.86
CA ASP A 264 -17.08 7.05 -24.65
C ASP A 264 -16.04 5.99 -24.22
N LYS A 265 -15.08 5.64 -25.08
CA LYS A 265 -14.09 4.59 -24.78
C LYS A 265 -12.73 4.93 -25.37
N ARG A 266 -11.74 5.21 -24.51
CA ARG A 266 -10.36 4.82 -24.86
C ARG A 266 -10.31 3.31 -24.80
N ALA A 267 -10.52 2.67 -25.95
CA ALA A 267 -10.13 1.27 -26.09
C ALA A 267 -8.64 1.18 -25.75
N ALA A 268 -8.31 0.56 -24.62
CA ALA A 268 -6.97 0.09 -24.40
C ALA A 268 -6.63 -0.83 -25.59
N PRO A 269 -5.51 -0.65 -26.29
CA PRO A 269 -5.10 -1.62 -27.29
C PRO A 269 -4.81 -2.94 -26.58
N GLU A 270 -5.75 -3.88 -26.64
CA GLU A 270 -5.50 -5.28 -26.33
C GLU A 270 -4.67 -5.89 -27.46
N SER A 271 -3.37 -5.98 -27.22
CA SER A 271 -2.49 -7.11 -27.54
C SER A 271 -1.10 -6.77 -27.02
N GLY A 272 -0.99 -6.62 -25.70
CA GLY A 272 0.29 -6.81 -25.05
C GLY A 272 0.50 -8.30 -24.88
N GLU A 273 1.44 -8.91 -25.61
CA GLU A 273 1.97 -10.26 -25.35
C GLU A 273 2.79 -10.29 -24.03
N GLY A 274 2.26 -9.69 -22.97
CA GLY A 274 2.86 -9.63 -21.66
C GLY A 274 2.26 -10.70 -20.76
N HIS A 275 2.58 -11.97 -21.02
CA HIS A 275 2.51 -13.00 -19.98
C HIS A 275 3.85 -12.96 -19.22
N PRO A 276 3.93 -12.43 -17.98
CA PRO A 276 5.06 -12.74 -17.13
C PRO A 276 4.91 -14.20 -16.70
N GLU A 277 5.62 -15.10 -17.35
CA GLU A 277 5.83 -16.44 -16.82
C GLU A 277 6.57 -16.31 -15.49
N SER A 278 5.90 -16.69 -14.40
CA SER A 278 6.57 -16.90 -13.13
C SER A 278 7.43 -18.16 -13.27
N GLY A 279 8.74 -17.96 -13.49
CA GLY A 279 9.72 -19.03 -13.43
C GLY A 279 9.60 -19.83 -12.13
N ALA A 280 9.62 -21.15 -12.26
CA ALA A 280 9.64 -22.10 -11.16
C ALA A 280 10.83 -21.83 -10.21
N PRO A 281 10.78 -22.31 -8.95
CA PRO A 281 11.88 -22.12 -8.00
C PRO A 281 13.18 -22.71 -8.56
N ALA A 282 14.27 -21.97 -8.38
CA ALA A 282 15.60 -22.33 -8.84
C ALA A 282 16.01 -23.74 -8.38
N GLN A 283 16.07 -24.66 -9.34
CA GLN A 283 17.02 -25.77 -9.28
C GLN A 283 18.34 -25.27 -9.88
N GLU A 284 19.44 -25.59 -9.21
CA GLU A 284 20.79 -25.43 -9.74
C GLU A 284 20.91 -26.22 -11.05
N ALA A 285 20.83 -25.51 -12.17
CA ALA A 285 21.10 -26.05 -13.48
C ALA A 285 21.99 -25.04 -14.21
N GLU A 286 23.15 -25.51 -14.67
CA GLU A 286 23.99 -24.80 -15.63
C GLU A 286 23.19 -24.66 -16.93
N THR A 287 22.44 -23.57 -17.08
CA THR A 287 21.70 -23.28 -18.32
C THR A 287 22.60 -22.52 -19.28
N GLY A 288 23.06 -23.20 -20.33
CA GLY A 288 23.76 -22.57 -21.46
C GLY A 288 25.17 -23.09 -21.71
N SER A 289 25.74 -22.70 -22.85
CA SER A 289 27.12 -23.02 -23.21
C SER A 289 28.06 -21.90 -22.75
N ARG A 290 29.17 -22.24 -22.10
CA ARG A 290 30.15 -21.22 -21.68
C ARG A 290 30.73 -20.49 -22.91
N PRO A 291 30.73 -19.14 -22.93
CA PRO A 291 31.28 -18.41 -24.06
C PRO A 291 32.76 -18.64 -24.28
N ALA A 292 33.22 -18.42 -25.51
CA ALA A 292 34.64 -18.51 -25.86
C ALA A 292 35.50 -17.54 -25.03
N SER A 293 36.32 -18.10 -24.14
CA SER A 293 37.26 -17.37 -23.29
C SER A 293 38.66 -17.32 -23.91
N LEU A 294 39.37 -16.22 -23.68
CA LEU A 294 40.79 -16.08 -23.99
C LEU A 294 41.60 -16.20 -22.70
N ASP A 295 42.84 -16.68 -22.78
CA ASP A 295 43.78 -16.73 -21.64
C ASP A 295 44.42 -15.36 -21.35
N ALA A 296 44.41 -14.46 -22.33
CA ALA A 296 44.92 -13.10 -22.26
C ALA A 296 44.22 -12.21 -23.31
N PRO A 297 44.17 -10.88 -23.12
CA PRO A 297 43.63 -9.98 -24.13
C PRO A 297 44.41 -10.11 -25.44
N ARG A 298 43.70 -10.14 -26.57
CA ARG A 298 44.32 -9.90 -27.89
C ARG A 298 44.93 -8.50 -27.92
N GLY A 299 46.24 -8.41 -28.09
CA GLY A 299 46.99 -7.14 -28.03
C GLY A 299 47.48 -6.80 -26.62
N GLU A 300 48.15 -5.64 -26.47
CA GLU A 300 48.76 -5.26 -25.19
C GLU A 300 47.74 -4.76 -24.13
N LYS A 301 46.47 -4.49 -24.52
CA LYS A 301 45.43 -3.95 -23.62
C LYS A 301 44.02 -4.50 -23.94
N PRO A 302 43.19 -4.79 -22.93
CA PRO A 302 41.77 -5.12 -23.10
C PRO A 302 40.94 -3.89 -23.50
N ASP A 303 39.74 -4.12 -24.03
CA ASP A 303 38.77 -3.05 -24.28
C ASP A 303 38.15 -2.52 -22.97
N GLU A 304 37.65 -1.29 -23.03
CA GLU A 304 36.88 -0.67 -21.93
C GLU A 304 35.42 -1.15 -21.99
N LEU A 305 35.13 -2.27 -21.32
CA LEU A 305 33.80 -2.90 -21.29
C LEU A 305 32.78 -2.08 -20.51
N THR A 306 33.24 -1.19 -19.62
CA THR A 306 32.38 -0.21 -18.92
C THR A 306 31.64 0.76 -19.85
N ARG A 307 31.99 0.80 -21.15
CA ARG A 307 31.21 1.51 -22.18
C ARG A 307 29.82 0.90 -22.41
N ILE A 308 29.60 -0.36 -22.05
CA ILE A 308 28.28 -1.00 -22.07
C ILE A 308 27.51 -0.61 -20.80
N LYS A 309 26.34 -0.01 -20.97
CA LYS A 309 25.45 0.35 -19.87
C LYS A 309 25.09 -0.90 -19.07
N GLY A 310 25.40 -0.89 -17.77
CA GLY A 310 25.16 -2.02 -16.86
C GLY A 310 26.43 -2.74 -16.41
N ILE A 311 27.56 -2.54 -17.11
CA ILE A 311 28.89 -3.01 -16.73
C ILE A 311 29.61 -1.91 -15.95
N GLY A 312 29.79 -2.12 -14.64
CA GLY A 312 30.64 -1.27 -13.79
C GLY A 312 32.04 -1.87 -13.59
N PRO A 313 32.99 -1.14 -12.98
CA PRO A 313 34.39 -1.58 -12.84
C PRO A 313 34.54 -2.98 -12.20
N LYS A 314 33.74 -3.29 -11.18
CA LYS A 314 33.74 -4.60 -10.52
C LYS A 314 33.24 -5.74 -11.43
N LEU A 315 32.31 -5.43 -12.34
CA LEU A 315 31.74 -6.42 -13.26
C LEU A 315 32.67 -6.65 -14.46
N GLU A 316 33.38 -5.61 -14.89
CA GLU A 316 34.44 -5.68 -15.88
C GLU A 316 35.61 -6.57 -15.38
N GLU A 317 36.07 -6.39 -14.14
CA GLU A 317 37.07 -7.27 -13.53
C GLU A 317 36.63 -8.74 -13.50
N LEU A 318 35.34 -8.98 -13.22
CA LEU A 318 34.77 -10.32 -13.22
C LEU A 318 34.76 -10.92 -14.64
N LEU A 319 34.36 -10.16 -15.65
CA LEU A 319 34.39 -10.59 -17.06
C LEU A 319 35.83 -10.89 -17.53
N PHE A 320 36.81 -10.09 -17.11
CA PHE A 320 38.22 -10.37 -17.36
C PHE A 320 38.68 -11.67 -16.71
N SER A 321 38.21 -11.99 -15.50
CA SER A 321 38.51 -13.27 -14.84
C SER A 321 37.92 -14.49 -15.57
N HIS A 322 36.84 -14.28 -16.34
CA HIS A 322 36.23 -15.30 -17.19
C HIS A 322 36.84 -15.38 -18.60
N GLY A 323 37.85 -14.55 -18.92
CA GLY A 323 38.54 -14.54 -20.21
C GLY A 323 37.84 -13.71 -21.29
N ILE A 324 36.97 -12.77 -20.90
CA ILE A 324 36.23 -11.90 -21.80
C ILE A 324 36.85 -10.51 -21.69
N TYR A 325 37.69 -10.15 -22.67
CA TYR A 325 38.49 -8.93 -22.63
C TYR A 325 38.05 -7.87 -23.63
N HIS A 326 37.27 -8.25 -24.64
CA HIS A 326 36.99 -7.41 -25.80
C HIS A 326 35.50 -7.31 -26.13
N LEU A 327 35.09 -6.18 -26.68
CA LEU A 327 33.68 -5.91 -27.03
C LEU A 327 33.18 -6.86 -28.12
N ASP A 328 34.04 -7.28 -29.05
CA ASP A 328 33.69 -8.24 -30.09
C ASP A 328 33.37 -9.65 -29.54
N GLN A 329 33.93 -10.02 -28.38
CA GLN A 329 33.55 -11.28 -27.72
C GLN A 329 32.09 -11.21 -27.27
N ILE A 330 31.68 -10.09 -26.67
CA ILE A 330 30.31 -9.88 -26.18
C ILE A 330 29.33 -9.71 -27.35
N ALA A 331 29.73 -9.01 -28.42
CA ALA A 331 28.91 -8.80 -29.61
C ALA A 331 28.51 -10.09 -30.34
N ASN A 332 29.32 -11.14 -30.19
CA ASN A 332 29.16 -12.43 -30.86
C ASN A 332 28.53 -13.52 -29.99
N TRP A 333 28.08 -13.20 -28.76
CA TRP A 333 27.39 -14.19 -27.93
C TRP A 333 26.05 -14.61 -28.54
N SER A 334 25.83 -15.92 -28.51
CA SER A 334 24.54 -16.58 -28.75
C SER A 334 23.62 -16.51 -27.53
N ASP A 335 22.33 -16.78 -27.73
CA ASP A 335 21.34 -16.78 -26.64
C ASP A 335 21.71 -17.77 -25.52
N ASP A 336 22.31 -18.92 -25.87
CA ASP A 336 22.80 -19.92 -24.91
C ASP A 336 24.01 -19.41 -24.10
N GLU A 337 24.88 -18.59 -24.71
CA GLU A 337 26.04 -17.98 -24.05
C GLU A 337 25.62 -16.82 -23.13
N ILE A 338 24.61 -16.05 -23.52
CA ILE A 338 24.01 -15.01 -22.68
C ILE A 338 23.36 -15.64 -21.45
N ALA A 339 22.60 -16.73 -21.63
CA ALA A 339 21.98 -17.46 -20.53
C ALA A 339 23.02 -18.01 -19.54
N TRP A 340 24.16 -18.51 -20.04
CA TRP A 340 25.25 -18.98 -19.20
C TRP A 340 25.86 -17.84 -18.39
N ILE A 341 26.14 -16.69 -19.02
CA ILE A 341 26.69 -15.50 -18.33
C ILE A 341 25.71 -15.00 -17.26
N ASP A 342 24.42 -14.94 -17.57
CA ASP A 342 23.40 -14.49 -16.62
C ASP A 342 23.23 -15.43 -15.42
N ALA A 343 23.55 -16.72 -15.56
CA ALA A 343 23.52 -17.67 -14.45
C ALA A 343 24.82 -17.67 -13.62
N ASN A 344 25.97 -17.39 -14.26
CA ASN A 344 27.30 -17.62 -13.69
C ASN A 344 28.04 -16.34 -13.24
N LEU A 345 27.48 -15.14 -13.45
CA LEU A 345 28.01 -13.91 -12.85
C LEU A 345 27.59 -13.79 -11.38
N GLU A 346 28.51 -14.12 -10.47
CA GLU A 346 28.28 -14.06 -9.02
C GLU A 346 27.86 -12.67 -8.55
N GLY A 347 26.68 -12.57 -7.94
CA GLY A 347 26.10 -11.31 -7.45
C GLY A 347 25.46 -10.41 -8.53
N PHE A 348 25.49 -10.79 -9.80
CA PHE A 348 25.01 -9.98 -10.93
C PHE A 348 24.19 -10.78 -11.95
N LYS A 349 23.39 -11.74 -11.47
CA LYS A 349 22.58 -12.62 -12.32
C LYS A 349 21.54 -11.86 -13.16
N GLY A 350 21.34 -12.28 -14.41
CA GLY A 350 20.31 -11.74 -15.32
C GLY A 350 20.61 -10.36 -15.92
N ARG A 351 21.84 -9.85 -15.79
CA ARG A 351 22.22 -8.49 -16.20
C ARG A 351 22.51 -8.36 -17.69
N ALA A 352 23.08 -9.38 -18.32
CA ALA A 352 23.44 -9.35 -19.72
C ALA A 352 22.20 -9.28 -20.62
N THR A 353 21.15 -10.05 -20.30
CA THR A 353 19.86 -9.98 -21.00
C THR A 353 19.13 -8.66 -20.70
N ARG A 354 18.97 -8.32 -19.42
CA ARG A 354 18.17 -7.15 -19.01
C ARG A 354 18.72 -5.84 -19.55
N ASP A 355 20.04 -5.69 -19.53
CA ASP A 355 20.70 -4.46 -19.95
C ASP A 355 21.13 -4.53 -21.44
N ASN A 356 20.75 -5.56 -22.21
CA ASN A 356 21.04 -5.74 -23.64
C ASN A 356 22.54 -5.54 -24.00
N TRP A 357 23.42 -6.31 -23.37
CA TRP A 357 24.87 -6.13 -23.55
C TRP A 357 25.34 -6.46 -24.97
N VAL A 358 24.81 -7.51 -25.60
CA VAL A 358 25.20 -7.93 -26.96
C VAL A 358 24.84 -6.86 -27.99
N GLY A 359 23.66 -6.26 -27.89
CA GLY A 359 23.25 -5.18 -28.80
C GLY A 359 24.16 -3.96 -28.66
N GLN A 360 24.45 -3.54 -27.43
CA GLN A 360 25.37 -2.41 -27.19
C GLN A 360 26.80 -2.72 -27.63
N ALA A 361 27.27 -3.96 -27.44
CA ALA A 361 28.60 -4.37 -27.85
C ALA A 361 28.77 -4.32 -29.38
N ARG A 362 27.76 -4.74 -30.15
CA ARG A 362 27.75 -4.63 -31.64
C ARG A 362 27.85 -3.18 -32.10
N ASP A 363 27.08 -2.30 -31.48
CA ASP A 363 27.10 -0.86 -31.78
C ASP A 363 28.47 -0.23 -31.47
N LEU A 364 29.17 -0.71 -30.44
CA LEU A 364 30.45 -0.20 -29.99
C LEU A 364 31.66 -0.84 -30.70
N SER A 365 31.56 -2.09 -31.16
CA SER A 365 32.60 -2.81 -31.90
C SER A 365 32.55 -2.57 -33.42
N GLY A 366 31.48 -1.93 -33.92
CA GLY A 366 31.30 -1.63 -35.35
C GLY A 366 31.08 -2.88 -36.20
N SER A 367 30.50 -3.93 -35.61
CA SER A 367 30.29 -5.26 -36.21
C SER A 367 28.82 -5.55 -36.50
#